data_AF-A0A2S9AGF2-F1
#
_entry.id   AF-A0A2S9AGF2-F1
#
_cell.length_a   1.000
_cell.length_b   1.000
_cell.length_c   1.000
_cell.angle_alpha   90.00
_cell.angle_beta   90.00
_cell.angle_gamma   90.00
#
_symmetry.space_group_name_H-M   'P 1'
#
loop_
_entity.id
_entity.type
_entity.pdbx_description
1 polymer ?
#
loop_
_entity_poly.entity_id
_entity_poly.type
_entity_poly.pdbx_seq_one_letter_code
_entity_poly.pdbx_strand_id
1 'polypeptide(L)'
;MGRGARRIDVTRRSPRLRRHRRCHSPVVEELVFREIPFARLRHVLSTRVAFALSCLVFGVIHLRGLDEWPLAILYIGFSAALATAYLLSKRNLLVSITAHVLWNGTGLVSLVFMAA
;
A
#
# COMPACT_ATOMS: atom_id res chain seq x y z
N MET A 1 51.91 -13.72 0.59
CA MET A 1 50.72 -14.12 -0.20
C MET A 1 49.46 -13.66 0.52
N GLY A 2 48.93 -12.48 0.17
CA GLY A 2 47.78 -11.87 0.84
C GLY A 2 46.46 -12.36 0.26
N ARG A 3 45.59 -12.95 1.11
CA ARG A 3 44.22 -13.33 0.72
C ARG A 3 43.35 -12.07 0.63
N GLY A 4 43.01 -11.66 -0.58
CA GLY A 4 42.06 -10.59 -0.84
C GLY A 4 40.65 -11.01 -0.41
N ALA A 5 40.18 -10.47 0.71
CA ALA A 5 38.80 -10.62 1.16
C ALA A 5 37.88 -9.83 0.21
N ARG A 6 37.10 -10.56 -0.61
CA ARG A 6 36.01 -9.98 -1.39
C ARG A 6 34.96 -9.44 -0.43
N ARG A 7 34.87 -8.12 -0.35
CA ARG A 7 33.84 -7.39 0.39
C ARG A 7 32.50 -7.67 -0.30
N ILE A 8 31.65 -8.43 0.37
CA ILE A 8 30.31 -8.78 -0.10
C ILE A 8 29.47 -7.50 -0.02
N ASP A 9 29.14 -6.94 -1.17
CA ASP A 9 28.27 -5.77 -1.24
C ASP A 9 26.81 -6.20 -0.98
N VAL A 10 26.37 -6.01 0.27
CA VAL A 10 25.04 -6.36 0.77
C VAL A 10 23.92 -5.49 0.15
N THR A 11 24.26 -4.46 -0.63
CA THR A 11 23.25 -3.51 -1.15
C THR A 11 22.61 -3.93 -2.48
N ARG A 12 23.14 -4.96 -3.16
CA ARG A 12 22.62 -5.40 -4.46
C ARG A 12 21.41 -6.34 -4.31
N ARG A 13 20.25 -5.78 -3.93
CA ARG A 13 18.98 -6.53 -3.89
C ARG A 13 18.62 -7.01 -5.31
N SER A 14 18.51 -8.33 -5.48
CA SER A 14 18.25 -8.98 -6.76
C SER A 14 16.84 -8.69 -7.31
N PRO A 15 16.65 -8.53 -8.64
CA PRO A 15 15.38 -8.12 -9.25
C PRO A 15 14.18 -9.04 -8.93
N ARG A 16 14.44 -10.34 -8.68
CA ARG A 16 13.39 -11.33 -8.36
C ARG A 16 12.74 -11.04 -7.00
N LEU A 17 13.48 -10.53 -6.02
CA LEU A 17 12.96 -10.14 -4.71
C LEU A 17 12.06 -8.90 -4.77
N ARG A 18 12.17 -8.07 -5.81
CA ARG A 18 11.27 -6.92 -6.03
C ARG A 18 9.89 -7.32 -6.56
N ARG A 19 9.72 -8.51 -7.14
CA ARG A 19 8.41 -8.96 -7.66
C ARG A 19 7.52 -9.54 -6.57
N HIS A 20 8.06 -10.37 -5.68
CA HIS A 20 7.27 -10.97 -4.59
C HIS A 20 6.75 -9.94 -3.58
N ARG A 21 7.56 -8.94 -3.19
CA ARG A 21 7.13 -7.90 -2.24
C ARG A 21 5.90 -7.10 -2.70
N ARG A 22 5.63 -7.03 -4.02
CA ARG A 22 4.61 -6.15 -4.61
C ARG A 22 3.18 -6.70 -4.55
N CYS A 23 2.98 -8.01 -4.52
CA CYS A 23 1.64 -8.57 -4.31
C CYS A 23 1.35 -8.77 -2.83
N HIS A 24 2.39 -9.01 -2.03
CA HIS A 24 2.24 -9.12 -0.59
C HIS A 24 1.93 -7.78 0.08
N SER A 25 2.46 -6.65 -0.43
CA SER A 25 2.20 -5.32 0.16
C SER A 25 0.72 -4.91 0.11
N PRO A 26 0.04 -4.89 -1.06
CA PRO A 26 -1.37 -4.48 -1.14
C PRO A 26 -2.27 -5.41 -0.33
N VAL A 27 -2.01 -6.72 -0.30
CA VAL A 27 -2.81 -7.66 0.49
C VAL A 27 -2.70 -7.37 1.99
N VAL A 28 -1.48 -7.14 2.49
CA VAL A 28 -1.26 -6.82 3.91
C VAL A 28 -1.86 -5.46 4.25
N GLU A 29 -1.67 -4.47 3.39
CA GLU A 29 -2.25 -3.13 3.58
C GLU A 29 -3.78 -3.20 3.62
N GLU A 30 -4.43 -3.91 2.72
CA GLU A 30 -5.88 -4.07 2.75
C GLU A 30 -6.38 -4.79 4.00
N LEU A 31 -5.69 -5.86 4.45
CA LEU A 31 -6.04 -6.52 5.73
C LEU A 31 -5.94 -5.55 6.91
N VAL A 32 -4.90 -4.73 6.97
CA VAL A 32 -4.70 -3.78 8.07
C VAL A 32 -5.71 -2.64 8.01
N PHE A 33 -5.97 -2.07 6.85
CA PHE A 33 -6.77 -0.85 6.72
C PHE A 33 -8.27 -1.10 6.50
N ARG A 34 -8.69 -2.31 6.10
CA ARG A 34 -10.10 -2.66 5.87
C ARG A 34 -10.60 -3.63 6.93
N GLU A 35 -9.91 -4.76 7.13
CA GLU A 35 -10.40 -5.79 8.06
C GLU A 35 -10.36 -5.30 9.51
N ILE A 36 -9.26 -4.69 9.96
CA ILE A 36 -9.15 -4.25 11.35
C ILE A 36 -10.18 -3.15 11.69
N PRO A 37 -10.27 -2.01 10.96
CA PRO A 37 -11.14 -0.91 11.35
C PRO A 37 -12.63 -1.24 11.14
N PHE A 38 -12.97 -1.94 10.07
CA PHE A 38 -14.38 -2.11 9.66
C PHE A 38 -14.98 -3.47 10.04
N ALA A 39 -14.17 -4.50 10.30
CA ALA A 39 -14.65 -5.80 10.75
C ALA A 39 -14.37 -6.03 12.23
N ARG A 40 -13.12 -5.89 12.67
CA ARG A 40 -12.73 -6.21 14.07
C ARG A 40 -13.09 -5.11 15.07
N LEU A 41 -12.91 -3.84 14.69
CA LEU A 41 -13.21 -2.70 15.55
C LEU A 41 -14.63 -2.15 15.36
N ARG A 42 -15.50 -2.83 14.61
CA ARG A 42 -16.89 -2.37 14.33
C ARG A 42 -17.75 -2.16 15.59
N HIS A 43 -17.38 -2.81 16.70
CA HIS A 43 -18.08 -2.68 17.98
C HIS A 43 -17.64 -1.46 18.78
N VAL A 44 -16.49 -0.88 18.42
CA VAL A 44 -15.86 0.25 19.12
C VAL A 44 -15.90 1.52 18.25
N LEU A 45 -15.75 1.38 16.94
CA LEU A 45 -15.72 2.46 15.97
C LEU A 45 -16.98 2.45 15.09
N SER A 46 -17.61 3.61 14.94
CA SER A 46 -18.62 3.79 13.88
C SER A 46 -17.97 3.68 12.51
N THR A 47 -18.71 3.22 11.50
CA THR A 47 -18.20 3.10 10.12
C THR A 47 -17.61 4.42 9.60
N ARG A 48 -18.18 5.57 9.96
CA ARG A 48 -17.67 6.90 9.54
C ARG A 48 -16.31 7.21 10.18
N VAL A 49 -16.16 6.91 11.47
CA VAL A 49 -14.90 7.11 12.19
C VAL A 49 -13.83 6.14 11.69
N ALA A 50 -14.18 4.85 11.51
CA ALA A 50 -13.28 3.86 10.93
C ALA A 50 -12.82 4.26 9.52
N PHE A 51 -13.73 4.83 8.71
CA PHE A 51 -13.40 5.35 7.38
C PHE A 51 -12.41 6.51 7.45
N ALA A 52 -12.71 7.55 8.23
CA ALA A 52 -11.84 8.71 8.37
C ALA A 52 -10.45 8.31 8.88
N LEU A 53 -10.37 7.51 9.94
CA LEU A 53 -9.10 7.04 10.50
C LEU A 53 -8.32 6.18 9.51
N SER A 54 -8.97 5.24 8.84
CA SER A 54 -8.33 4.39 7.84
C SER A 54 -7.72 5.22 6.70
N CYS A 55 -8.43 6.24 6.22
CA CYS A 55 -7.92 7.10 5.15
C CYS A 55 -6.78 8.00 5.61
N LEU A 56 -6.92 8.65 6.77
CA LEU A 56 -5.91 9.56 7.32
C LEU A 56 -4.61 8.83 7.67
N VAL A 57 -4.70 7.72 8.40
CA VAL A 57 -3.52 6.94 8.78
C VAL A 57 -2.83 6.40 7.54
N PHE A 58 -3.57 5.82 6.59
CA PHE A 58 -2.99 5.37 5.32
C PHE A 58 -2.23 6.51 4.63
N GLY A 59 -2.84 7.69 4.51
CA GLY A 59 -2.22 8.83 3.86
C GLY A 59 -0.91 9.27 4.48
N VAL A 60 -0.89 9.39 5.81
CA VAL A 60 0.28 9.87 6.55
C VAL A 60 1.42 8.87 6.50
N ILE A 61 1.17 7.56 6.66
CA ILE A 61 2.24 6.56 6.71
C ILE A 61 2.92 6.34 5.34
N HIS A 62 2.30 6.79 4.25
CA HIS A 62 2.84 6.67 2.90
C HIS A 62 3.76 7.84 2.51
N LEU A 63 3.78 8.91 3.29
CA LEU A 63 4.75 9.99 3.13
C LEU A 63 6.16 9.49 3.48
N ARG A 64 7.15 9.84 2.68
CA ARG A 64 8.57 9.55 2.96
C ARG A 64 9.27 10.66 3.71
N GLY A 65 8.67 11.85 3.73
CA GLY A 65 9.14 13.03 4.42
C GLY A 65 8.01 14.06 4.55
N LEU A 66 8.20 15.07 5.41
CA LEU A 66 7.22 16.15 5.61
C LEU A 66 7.13 17.09 4.40
N ASP A 67 8.16 17.13 3.58
CA ASP A 67 8.22 17.84 2.30
C ASP A 67 7.25 17.25 1.26
N GLU A 68 6.90 15.97 1.39
CA GLU A 68 5.91 15.30 0.52
C GLU A 68 4.46 15.52 0.98
N TRP A 69 4.18 16.38 1.96
CA TRP A 69 2.83 16.55 2.53
C TRP A 69 1.70 16.75 1.49
N PRO A 70 1.88 17.41 0.32
CA PRO A 70 0.80 17.51 -0.67
C PRO A 70 0.38 16.14 -1.23
N LEU A 71 1.30 15.16 -1.29
CA LEU A 71 0.99 13.80 -1.72
C LEU A 71 0.06 13.07 -0.74
N ALA A 72 -0.03 13.52 0.51
CA ALA A 72 -0.97 12.96 1.48
C ALA A 72 -2.41 13.02 0.95
N ILE A 73 -2.76 14.09 0.21
CA ILE A 73 -4.10 14.23 -0.39
C ILE A 73 -4.38 13.08 -1.36
N LEU A 74 -3.39 12.70 -2.19
CA LEU A 74 -3.51 11.60 -3.14
C LEU A 74 -3.61 10.25 -2.42
N TYR A 75 -2.79 10.02 -1.39
CA TYR A 75 -2.84 8.77 -0.62
C TYR A 75 -4.14 8.62 0.19
N ILE A 76 -4.62 9.71 0.81
CA ILE A 76 -5.92 9.74 1.51
C ILE A 76 -7.05 9.46 0.51
N GLY A 77 -7.06 10.14 -0.63
CA GLY A 77 -8.07 9.96 -1.68
C GLY A 77 -8.08 8.53 -2.23
N PHE A 78 -6.90 7.95 -2.46
CA PHE A 78 -6.77 6.56 -2.89
C PHE A 78 -7.31 5.58 -1.82
N SER A 79 -6.95 5.77 -0.55
CA SER A 79 -7.50 4.95 0.55
C SER A 79 -9.03 5.10 0.66
N ALA A 80 -9.55 6.31 0.47
CA ALA A 80 -10.99 6.57 0.48
C ALA A 80 -11.70 5.84 -0.66
N ALA A 81 -11.13 5.79 -1.86
CA ALA A 81 -11.66 5.03 -2.99
C ALA A 81 -11.72 3.52 -2.68
N LEU A 82 -10.62 2.95 -2.17
CA LEU A 82 -10.56 1.54 -1.77
C LEU A 82 -11.52 1.20 -0.62
N ALA A 83 -11.58 2.05 0.42
CA ALA A 83 -12.52 1.87 1.54
C ALA A 83 -13.97 1.96 1.06
N THR A 84 -14.27 2.85 0.12
CA THR A 84 -15.60 2.94 -0.50
C THR A 84 -15.92 1.70 -1.31
N ALA A 85 -15.00 1.20 -2.13
CA ALA A 85 -15.17 -0.04 -2.89
C ALA A 85 -15.41 -1.25 -1.97
N TYR A 86 -14.66 -1.34 -0.87
CA TYR A 86 -14.88 -2.34 0.17
C TYR A 86 -16.28 -2.26 0.78
N LEU A 87 -16.74 -1.06 1.16
CA LEU A 87 -18.07 -0.89 1.76
C LEU A 87 -19.21 -1.17 0.76
N LEU A 88 -19.09 -0.69 -0.49
CA LEU A 88 -20.08 -0.90 -1.55
C LEU A 88 -20.17 -2.38 -1.97
N SER A 89 -19.06 -3.10 -1.93
CA SER A 89 -19.02 -4.55 -2.19
C SER A 89 -19.47 -5.41 -0.99
N LYS A 90 -20.23 -4.81 -0.05
CA LYS A 90 -20.71 -5.48 1.17
C LYS A 90 -19.58 -6.04 2.02
N ARG A 91 -18.45 -5.31 2.12
CA ARG A 91 -17.24 -5.71 2.85
C ARG A 91 -16.51 -6.90 2.23
N ASN A 92 -16.54 -7.03 0.91
CA ASN A 92 -15.75 -8.04 0.21
C ASN A 92 -14.29 -7.58 0.06
N LEU A 93 -13.41 -8.14 0.88
CA LEU A 93 -11.99 -7.78 0.90
C LEU A 93 -11.28 -8.02 -0.45
N LEU A 94 -11.69 -9.04 -1.22
CA LEU A 94 -11.10 -9.35 -2.52
C LEU A 94 -11.29 -8.21 -3.53
N VAL A 95 -12.40 -7.48 -3.45
CA VAL A 95 -12.67 -6.34 -4.36
C VAL A 95 -11.65 -5.24 -4.12
N SER A 96 -11.42 -4.88 -2.85
CA SER A 96 -10.46 -3.84 -2.46
C SER A 96 -9.02 -4.27 -2.79
N ILE A 97 -8.65 -5.52 -2.49
CA ILE A 97 -7.33 -6.09 -2.83
C ILE A 97 -7.09 -6.03 -4.33
N THR A 98 -8.07 -6.45 -5.13
CA THR A 98 -7.94 -6.47 -6.59
C THR A 98 -7.77 -5.05 -7.13
N ALA A 99 -8.60 -4.10 -6.70
CA ALA A 99 -8.47 -2.70 -7.08
C ALA A 99 -7.11 -2.11 -6.70
N HIS A 100 -6.60 -2.45 -5.51
CA HIS A 100 -5.31 -1.97 -5.03
C HIS A 100 -4.15 -2.55 -5.84
N VAL A 101 -4.15 -3.86 -6.09
CA VAL A 101 -3.13 -4.51 -6.93
C VAL A 101 -3.12 -3.95 -8.36
N LEU A 102 -4.30 -3.72 -8.95
CA LEU A 102 -4.42 -3.13 -10.28
C LEU A 102 -3.83 -1.71 -10.32
N TRP A 103 -4.16 -0.87 -9.34
CA TRP A 103 -3.60 0.48 -9.24
C TRP A 103 -2.08 0.50 -9.05
N ASN A 104 -1.55 -0.39 -8.21
CA ASN A 104 -0.10 -0.52 -8.06
C ASN A 104 0.58 -1.03 -9.35
N GLY A 105 -0.14 -1.83 -10.15
CA GLY A 105 0.31 -2.31 -11.46
C GLY A 105 0.43 -1.19 -12.50
N THR A 106 -0.47 -0.21 -12.53
CA THR A 106 -0.42 0.88 -13.51
C THR A 106 0.80 1.78 -13.32
N GLY A 107 1.22 2.04 -12.08
CA GLY A 107 2.44 2.80 -11.80
C GLY A 107 3.71 2.15 -12.35
N LEU A 108 3.75 0.80 -12.44
CA LEU A 108 4.85 0.09 -13.10
C LEU A 108 4.81 0.26 -14.62
N VAL A 109 3.63 0.23 -15.23
CA VAL A 109 3.45 0.44 -16.67
C VAL A 109 3.87 1.86 -17.06
N SER A 110 3.47 2.87 -16.30
CA SER A 110 3.89 4.26 -16.54
C SER A 110 5.40 4.45 -16.40
N LEU A 111 6.03 3.82 -15.41
CA LEU A 111 7.48 3.87 -15.24
C LEU A 111 8.23 3.18 -16.39
N VAL A 112 7.72 2.04 -16.88
CA VAL A 112 8.32 1.34 -18.03
C VAL A 112 8.17 2.14 -19.31
N PHE A 113 7.01 2.78 -19.53
CA PHE A 113 6.77 3.61 -20.71
C PHE A 113 7.62 4.89 -20.71
N MET A 114 7.84 5.51 -19.55
CA MET A 114 8.73 6.68 -19.43
C MET A 114 10.22 6.32 -19.51
N ALA A 115 10.57 5.05 -19.34
CA ALA A 115 11.95 4.55 -19.38
C ALA A 115 12.30 3.82 -20.70
N ALA A 116 11.36 3.75 -21.65
CA ALA A 116 11.52 3.20 -22.99
C ALA A 116 11.67 4.33 -24.01
#